data_AF-A0A1S9I9Y5-F1
#
_entry.id   AF-A0A1S9I9Y5-F1
#
_cell.length_a   1.000
_cell.length_b   1.000
_cell.length_c   1.000
_cell.angle_alpha   90.00
_cell.angle_beta   90.00
_cell.angle_gamma   90.00
#
_symmetry.space_group_name_H-M   'P 1'
#
loop_
_entity.id
_entity.type
_entity.pdbx_description
1 polymer ?
#
loop_
_entity_poly.entity_id
_entity_poly.type
_entity_poly.pdbx_seq_one_letter_code
_entity_poly.pdbx_strand_id
1 'polypeptide(L)'
;MENYFSKLPNQLFYTYDNDIIDKSILEQCNYDYKVLLVLDYLYTNTNRKGITMFTLEDMIIGYGFKPDAHKNKINDKFKNILVTLQKQNIIVTDIDLNKIKAKEFIKCKIDIFKKDDNDKDINFIQLFDYEKDKILNYNKEKIDNLKMLYYYCYLKSRMFKRAKSDDINVNGGNPEVCFPSYKIINFDLKLTDEVISKYNNILVELNLIRIDNAGLFYYLTDKNKVVRESPNIYTLWTKNQDEWKNNLKEGIKFYKKQFKDERFFLNTRQYKNNNREINGFISRIEYLEKEGKATEEQIQKKNEYKKSVNIDEKIQRRITFLNREENKGMILSEIFDFYGSDKKFDKALKLEKSLGLLNENDDLAVNYDYYKWVMINYTEDKHDYFKNCIKKHILEK
;
A
#
# COMPACT_ATOMS: atom_id res chain seq x y z
N MET A 1 -5.04 -0.37 33.89
CA MET A 1 -4.68 0.85 33.13
C MET A 1 -5.87 1.17 32.26
N GLU A 2 -6.45 2.36 32.42
CA GLU A 2 -7.40 2.86 31.44
C GLU A 2 -6.67 2.94 30.09
N ASN A 3 -7.25 2.33 29.06
CA ASN A 3 -6.63 2.24 27.74
C ASN A 3 -6.87 3.56 27.00
N TYR A 4 -6.17 4.63 27.40
CA TYR A 4 -6.16 5.88 26.64
C TYR A 4 -5.60 5.61 25.23
N PHE A 5 -6.28 6.17 24.23
CA PHE A 5 -5.91 6.01 22.82
C PHE A 5 -6.22 7.27 22.03
N SER A 6 -5.46 7.48 20.97
CA SER A 6 -5.82 8.41 19.90
C SER A 6 -6.45 7.69 18.72
N LYS A 7 -7.43 8.33 18.07
CA LYS A 7 -7.85 7.90 16.73
C LYS A 7 -6.95 8.57 15.70
N LEU A 8 -6.42 7.79 14.78
CA LEU A 8 -5.65 8.28 13.64
C LEU A 8 -6.32 7.79 12.35
N PRO A 9 -6.61 8.68 11.38
CA PRO A 9 -7.27 8.27 10.14
C PRO A 9 -6.33 7.41 9.30
N ASN A 10 -6.87 6.44 8.57
CA ASN A 10 -6.08 5.60 7.67
C ASN A 10 -5.44 6.42 6.53
N GLN A 11 -6.10 7.50 6.11
CA GLN A 11 -5.59 8.46 5.12
C GLN A 11 -4.27 9.13 5.53
N LEU A 12 -3.92 9.07 6.82
CA LEU A 12 -2.62 9.49 7.29
C LEU A 12 -1.50 8.76 6.53
N PHE A 13 -1.70 7.46 6.29
CA PHE A 13 -0.63 6.57 5.85
C PHE A 13 -0.69 6.20 4.36
N TYR A 14 -1.90 6.05 3.78
CA TYR A 14 -2.09 5.66 2.38
C TYR A 14 -3.42 6.19 1.84
N THR A 15 -3.56 6.22 0.51
CA THR A 15 -4.82 6.56 -0.18
C THR A 15 -5.57 5.31 -0.59
N TYR A 16 -6.90 5.34 -0.56
CA TYR A 16 -7.69 4.26 -1.16
C TYR A 16 -7.78 4.48 -2.68
N ASP A 17 -7.81 3.39 -3.46
CA ASP A 17 -7.90 3.41 -4.93
C ASP A 17 -9.13 4.19 -5.49
N ASN A 18 -10.08 4.59 -4.63
CA ASN A 18 -11.30 5.30 -4.97
C ASN A 18 -11.41 6.70 -4.32
N ASP A 19 -10.39 7.17 -3.60
CA ASP A 19 -10.43 8.50 -2.98
C ASP A 19 -10.19 9.61 -4.01
N ILE A 20 -10.86 10.75 -3.81
CA ILE A 20 -10.67 11.99 -4.60
C ILE A 20 -9.28 12.60 -4.34
N ILE A 21 -8.65 12.23 -3.22
CA ILE A 21 -7.37 12.75 -2.78
C ILE A 21 -6.26 11.78 -3.21
N ASP A 22 -5.43 12.22 -4.15
CA ASP A 22 -4.38 11.40 -4.77
C ASP A 22 -3.16 11.15 -3.86
N LYS A 23 -3.08 11.79 -2.68
CA LYS A 23 -1.92 11.74 -1.77
C LYS A 23 -2.30 11.52 -0.31
N SER A 24 -1.54 10.70 0.39
CA SER A 24 -1.72 10.53 1.85
C SER A 24 -1.32 11.81 2.59
N ILE A 25 -1.79 11.99 3.83
CA ILE A 25 -1.42 13.17 4.64
C ILE A 25 0.10 13.20 4.85
N LEU A 26 0.77 12.05 4.98
CA LEU A 26 2.22 11.96 5.03
C LEU A 26 2.89 12.58 3.81
N GLU A 27 2.43 12.18 2.62
CA GLU A 27 2.99 12.67 1.36
C GLU A 27 2.76 14.18 1.20
N GLN A 28 1.58 14.66 1.56
CA GLN A 28 1.27 16.09 1.55
C GLN A 28 2.17 16.88 2.52
N CYS A 29 2.57 16.27 3.63
CA CYS A 29 3.53 16.83 4.59
C CYS A 29 5.00 16.53 4.22
N ASN A 30 5.30 16.21 2.96
CA ASN A 30 6.65 15.93 2.46
C ASN A 30 7.38 14.83 3.25
N TYR A 31 6.66 13.80 3.68
CA TYR A 31 7.19 12.70 4.48
C TYR A 31 7.82 13.11 5.83
N ASP A 32 7.35 14.22 6.44
CA ASP A 32 7.67 14.50 7.85
C ASP A 32 6.79 13.67 8.80
N TYR A 33 7.32 12.55 9.29
CA TYR A 33 6.65 11.64 10.21
C TYR A 33 6.17 12.27 11.53
N LYS A 34 6.59 13.51 11.86
CA LYS A 34 6.04 14.27 13.01
C LYS A 34 4.56 14.59 12.84
N VAL A 35 4.03 14.49 11.63
CA VAL A 35 2.58 14.63 11.40
C VAL A 35 1.76 13.67 12.26
N LEU A 36 2.29 12.47 12.57
CA LEU A 36 1.65 11.54 13.49
C LEU A 36 1.53 12.14 14.90
N LEU A 37 2.59 12.78 15.39
CA LEU A 37 2.60 13.42 16.71
C LEU A 37 1.66 14.62 16.75
N VAL A 38 1.64 15.44 15.69
CA VAL A 38 0.71 16.58 15.60
C VAL A 38 -0.74 16.08 15.67
N LEU A 39 -1.10 15.06 14.89
CA LEU A 39 -2.48 14.51 14.91
C LEU A 39 -2.83 13.81 16.23
N ASP A 40 -1.89 13.06 16.82
CA ASP A 40 -2.05 12.43 18.14
C ASP A 40 -2.33 13.48 19.22
N TYR A 41 -1.58 14.59 19.23
CA TYR A 41 -1.76 15.66 20.20
C TYR A 41 -3.08 16.39 19.98
N LEU A 42 -3.40 16.70 18.73
CA LEU A 42 -4.64 17.41 18.42
C LEU A 42 -5.85 16.60 18.91
N TYR A 43 -5.87 15.28 18.65
CA TYR A 43 -6.93 14.39 19.10
C TYR A 43 -6.99 14.29 20.63
N THR A 44 -5.87 14.01 21.29
CA THR A 44 -5.83 13.79 22.76
C THR A 44 -6.15 15.04 23.56
N ASN A 45 -5.88 16.24 23.01
CA ASN A 45 -6.19 17.53 23.62
C ASN A 45 -7.51 18.15 23.13
N THR A 46 -8.33 17.39 22.39
CA THR A 46 -9.67 17.83 22.00
C THR A 46 -10.62 17.73 23.20
N ASN A 47 -11.28 18.82 23.55
CA ASN A 47 -12.26 18.83 24.64
C ASN A 47 -13.60 18.21 24.22
N ARG A 48 -14.54 18.07 25.16
CA ARG A 48 -15.89 17.51 24.92
C ARG A 48 -16.73 18.30 23.90
N LYS A 49 -16.35 19.52 23.54
CA LYS A 49 -17.01 20.35 22.51
C LYS A 49 -16.36 20.19 21.12
N GLY A 50 -15.40 19.28 20.97
CA GLY A 50 -14.67 19.10 19.70
C GLY A 50 -13.67 20.22 19.40
N ILE A 51 -13.21 20.95 20.42
CA ILE A 51 -12.26 22.06 20.25
C ILE A 51 -10.93 21.67 20.89
N THR A 52 -9.86 21.79 20.11
CA THR A 52 -8.48 21.70 20.60
C THR A 52 -7.96 23.11 20.85
N MET A 53 -7.29 23.30 21.98
CA MET A 53 -6.65 24.57 22.33
C MET A 53 -5.19 24.31 22.66
N PHE A 54 -4.26 25.03 22.04
CA PHE A 54 -2.84 24.77 22.19
C PHE A 54 -1.98 25.98 21.85
N THR A 55 -0.69 25.89 22.18
CA THR A 55 0.36 26.72 21.58
C THR A 55 1.32 25.80 20.83
N LEU A 56 2.02 26.33 19.83
CA LEU A 56 3.04 25.56 19.11
C LEU A 56 4.15 25.08 20.07
N GLU A 57 4.53 25.92 21.04
CA GLU A 57 5.52 25.59 22.07
C GLU A 57 5.06 24.40 22.93
N ASP A 58 3.81 24.42 23.41
CA ASP A 58 3.25 23.35 24.23
C ASP A 58 3.21 22.01 23.49
N MET A 59 2.77 22.00 22.23
CA MET A 59 2.74 20.80 21.39
C MET A 59 4.15 20.20 21.19
N ILE A 60 5.17 21.03 21.01
CA ILE A 60 6.55 20.60 20.83
C ILE A 60 7.11 20.00 22.13
N ILE A 61 6.89 20.68 23.25
CA ILE A 61 7.34 20.23 24.57
C ILE A 61 6.62 18.94 25.00
N GLY A 62 5.33 18.80 24.68
CA GLY A 62 4.52 17.63 25.01
C GLY A 62 5.07 16.31 24.44
N TYR A 63 5.85 16.36 23.35
CA TYR A 63 6.54 15.20 22.78
C TYR A 63 8.04 15.15 23.09
N GLY A 64 8.50 15.91 24.09
CA GLY A 64 9.89 15.88 24.55
C GLY A 64 10.87 16.57 23.61
N PHE A 65 10.41 17.38 22.65
CA PHE A 65 11.29 18.19 21.82
C PHE A 65 11.60 19.53 22.49
N LYS A 66 12.80 20.05 22.22
CA LYS A 66 13.19 21.40 22.63
C LYS A 66 12.79 22.41 21.55
N PRO A 67 11.98 23.45 21.86
CA PRO A 67 11.65 24.50 20.92
C PRO A 67 12.88 25.13 20.27
N ASP A 68 12.83 25.30 18.95
CA ASP A 68 13.91 25.87 18.14
C ASP A 68 13.29 26.58 16.94
N ALA A 69 13.42 27.91 16.94
CA ALA A 69 12.78 28.83 15.99
C ALA A 69 13.56 29.02 14.68
N HIS A 70 14.76 28.45 14.53
CA HIS A 70 15.51 28.58 13.28
C HIS A 70 14.79 27.83 12.13
N LYS A 71 15.00 28.29 10.89
CA LYS A 71 14.42 27.67 9.69
C LYS A 71 14.77 26.18 9.61
N ASN A 72 13.80 25.36 9.20
CA ASN A 72 13.89 23.90 9.12
C ASN A 72 14.13 23.18 10.47
N LYS A 73 14.04 23.88 11.61
CA LYS A 73 14.08 23.26 12.95
C LYS A 73 12.67 22.91 13.43
N ILE A 74 12.55 22.49 14.68
CA ILE A 74 11.35 21.82 15.16
C ILE A 74 10.11 22.71 15.09
N ASN A 75 10.22 24.01 15.39
CA ASN A 75 9.09 24.92 15.31
C ASN A 75 8.60 25.05 13.87
N ASP A 76 9.53 25.23 12.93
CA ASP A 76 9.21 25.36 11.51
C ASP A 76 8.58 24.06 10.96
N LYS A 77 9.07 22.89 11.37
CA LYS A 77 8.50 21.59 10.99
C LYS A 77 7.06 21.41 11.47
N PHE A 78 6.80 21.62 12.76
CA PHE A 78 5.45 21.50 13.32
C PHE A 78 4.50 22.54 12.73
N LYS A 79 4.97 23.79 12.54
CA LYS A 79 4.21 24.85 11.88
C LYS A 79 3.84 24.48 10.44
N ASN A 80 4.79 23.98 9.65
CA ASN A 80 4.56 23.58 8.25
C ASN A 80 3.54 22.43 8.15
N ILE A 81 3.55 21.49 9.11
CA ILE A 81 2.52 20.46 9.21
C ILE A 81 1.15 21.11 9.47
N LEU A 82 1.03 21.94 10.50
CA LEU A 82 -0.24 22.62 10.84
C LEU A 82 -0.79 23.45 9.68
N VAL A 83 0.07 24.19 8.98
CA VAL A 83 -0.29 24.94 7.75
C VAL A 83 -0.83 24.00 6.67
N THR A 84 -0.20 22.85 6.48
CA THR A 84 -0.64 21.86 5.49
C THR A 84 -2.00 21.30 5.87
N LEU A 85 -2.21 20.95 7.14
CA LEU A 85 -3.49 20.44 7.63
C LEU A 85 -4.63 21.49 7.51
N GLN A 86 -4.34 22.78 7.73
CA GLN A 86 -5.30 23.86 7.50
C GLN A 86 -5.68 23.99 6.01
N LYS A 87 -4.70 23.93 5.10
CA LYS A 87 -4.96 23.99 3.64
C LYS A 87 -5.84 22.85 3.13
N GLN A 88 -5.82 21.72 3.82
CA GLN A 88 -6.60 20.53 3.48
C GLN A 88 -7.95 20.47 4.21
N ASN A 89 -8.33 21.53 4.93
CA ASN A 89 -9.51 21.60 5.79
C ASN A 89 -9.58 20.51 6.88
N ILE A 90 -8.45 19.88 7.20
CA ILE A 90 -8.34 18.92 8.30
C ILE A 90 -8.43 19.64 9.65
N ILE A 91 -7.86 20.84 9.71
CA ILE A 91 -7.95 21.74 10.85
C ILE A 91 -8.70 23.00 10.43
N VAL A 92 -9.75 23.34 11.18
CA VAL A 92 -10.53 24.55 10.98
C VAL A 92 -10.24 25.52 12.12
N THR A 93 -9.69 26.67 11.78
CA THR A 93 -9.35 27.76 12.71
C THR A 93 -9.47 29.11 11.99
N ASP A 94 -9.73 30.16 12.76
CA ASP A 94 -9.80 31.56 12.32
C ASP A 94 -8.41 32.22 12.19
N ILE A 95 -7.36 31.58 12.68
CA ILE A 95 -5.98 32.08 12.65
C ILE A 95 -5.25 31.61 11.39
N ASP A 96 -4.49 32.51 10.75
CA ASP A 96 -3.55 32.14 9.67
C ASP A 96 -2.32 31.43 10.25
N LEU A 97 -2.28 30.09 10.13
CA LEU A 97 -1.20 29.27 10.68
C LEU A 97 0.16 29.54 9.99
N ASN A 98 0.20 30.25 8.86
CA ASN A 98 1.48 30.67 8.27
C ASN A 98 2.18 31.75 9.09
N LYS A 99 1.45 32.48 9.94
CA LYS A 99 1.98 33.65 10.68
C LYS A 99 2.10 33.45 12.19
N ILE A 100 1.69 32.27 12.69
CA ILE A 100 1.70 32.00 14.13
C ILE A 100 3.10 32.10 14.75
N LYS A 101 3.12 32.59 15.99
CA LYS A 101 4.29 32.56 16.89
C LYS A 101 4.21 31.36 17.84
N ALA A 102 5.36 30.99 18.42
CA ALA A 102 5.46 29.79 19.26
C ALA A 102 4.48 29.78 20.46
N LYS A 103 4.30 30.94 21.11
CA LYS A 103 3.47 31.11 22.31
C LYS A 103 2.05 31.62 22.02
N GLU A 104 1.70 31.75 20.74
CA GLU A 104 0.38 32.22 20.34
C GLU A 104 -0.66 31.15 20.65
N PHE A 105 -1.77 31.56 21.26
CA PHE A 105 -2.83 30.66 21.66
C PHE A 105 -3.76 30.40 20.47
N ILE A 106 -3.89 29.13 20.09
CA ILE A 106 -4.64 28.69 18.92
C ILE A 106 -5.83 27.87 19.37
N LYS A 107 -6.98 28.10 18.75
CA LYS A 107 -8.19 27.28 18.87
C LYS A 107 -8.53 26.69 17.51
N CYS A 108 -8.76 25.39 17.45
CA CYS A 108 -9.21 24.75 16.22
C CYS A 108 -10.20 23.61 16.46
N LYS A 109 -10.92 23.27 15.39
CA LYS A 109 -11.68 22.02 15.27
C LYS A 109 -10.96 21.08 14.31
N ILE A 110 -11.06 19.78 14.57
CA ILE A 110 -10.50 18.73 13.72
C ILE A 110 -11.65 18.13 12.91
N ASP A 111 -11.50 18.10 11.59
CA ASP A 111 -12.42 17.46 10.66
C ASP A 111 -11.63 16.50 9.75
N ILE A 112 -11.33 15.33 10.29
CA ILE A 112 -10.39 14.37 9.67
C ILE A 112 -10.97 12.97 9.50
N PHE A 113 -12.06 12.65 10.20
CA PHE A 113 -12.64 11.32 10.20
C PHE A 113 -13.78 11.26 9.22
N LYS A 114 -13.67 10.33 8.27
CA LYS A 114 -14.82 9.95 7.44
C LYS A 114 -15.89 9.37 8.36
N LYS A 115 -17.16 9.68 8.08
CA LYS A 115 -18.29 9.16 8.82
C LYS A 115 -19.12 8.18 7.99
N ASP A 116 -19.74 7.22 8.66
CA ASP A 116 -20.78 6.37 8.07
C ASP A 116 -22.15 7.09 8.07
N ASP A 117 -23.18 6.42 7.55
CA ASP A 117 -24.55 6.95 7.48
C ASP A 117 -25.17 7.23 8.86
N ASN A 118 -24.56 6.73 9.95
CA ASN A 118 -24.99 6.94 11.33
C ASN A 118 -24.12 7.97 12.08
N ASP A 119 -23.36 8.81 11.36
CA ASP A 119 -22.46 9.82 11.90
C ASP A 119 -21.31 9.24 12.77
N LYS A 120 -20.98 7.96 12.60
CA LYS A 120 -19.86 7.33 13.31
C LYS A 120 -18.59 7.40 12.49
N ASP A 121 -17.48 7.76 13.13
CA ASP A 121 -16.16 7.70 12.52
C ASP A 121 -15.88 6.31 11.93
N ILE A 122 -15.29 6.26 10.75
CA ILE A 122 -14.81 5.06 10.07
C ILE A 122 -13.40 5.30 9.52
N ASN A 123 -12.75 4.23 9.04
CA ASN A 123 -11.41 4.28 8.44
C ASN A 123 -10.34 4.92 9.35
N PHE A 124 -10.27 4.47 10.60
CA PHE A 124 -9.25 4.91 11.55
C PHE A 124 -8.64 3.74 12.33
N ILE A 125 -7.46 3.98 12.89
CA ILE A 125 -6.84 3.12 13.90
C ILE A 125 -6.96 3.73 15.28
N GLN A 126 -6.87 2.86 16.29
CA GLN A 126 -6.64 3.27 17.66
C GLN A 126 -5.16 3.02 17.96
N LEU A 127 -4.44 4.08 18.32
CA LEU A 127 -3.09 3.99 18.86
C LEU A 127 -3.20 4.12 20.38
N PHE A 128 -2.92 3.05 21.12
CA PHE A 128 -2.95 3.09 22.57
C PHE A 128 -1.66 3.69 23.12
N ASP A 129 -1.76 4.45 24.22
CA ASP A 129 -0.59 5.11 24.80
C ASP A 129 0.50 4.10 25.22
N TYR A 130 0.12 2.93 25.74
CA TYR A 130 1.10 1.90 26.08
C TYR A 130 1.87 1.36 24.86
N GLU A 131 1.28 1.36 23.66
CA GLU A 131 1.95 0.95 22.42
C GLU A 131 2.91 2.05 21.97
N LYS A 132 2.43 3.30 22.01
CA LYS A 132 3.18 4.51 21.70
C LYS A 132 4.43 4.62 22.58
N ASP A 133 4.26 4.50 23.88
CA ASP A 133 5.34 4.60 24.87
C ASP A 133 6.36 3.47 24.71
N LYS A 134 5.92 2.23 24.45
CA LYS A 134 6.84 1.12 24.18
C LYS A 134 7.76 1.40 22.99
N ILE A 135 7.23 1.98 21.93
CA ILE A 135 7.99 2.28 20.70
C ILE A 135 8.90 3.50 20.91
N LEU A 136 8.35 4.61 21.43
CA LEU A 136 9.10 5.85 21.56
C LEU A 136 10.24 5.75 22.58
N ASN A 137 10.08 4.93 23.62
CA ASN A 137 11.11 4.69 24.64
C ASN A 137 12.08 3.55 24.28
N TYR A 138 11.99 2.94 23.10
CA TYR A 138 12.93 1.91 22.68
C TYR A 138 14.35 2.48 22.55
N ASN A 139 15.30 1.93 23.30
CA ASN A 139 16.66 2.47 23.38
C ASN A 139 17.77 1.42 23.25
N LYS A 140 17.42 0.15 22.97
CA LYS A 140 18.42 -0.93 22.83
C LYS A 140 19.31 -0.76 21.61
N GLU A 141 18.82 -0.09 20.57
CA GLU A 141 19.58 0.20 19.36
C GLU A 141 19.31 1.63 18.88
N LYS A 142 20.31 2.22 18.20
CA LYS A 142 20.15 3.53 17.56
C LYS A 142 19.28 3.40 16.31
N ILE A 143 18.02 3.80 16.42
CA ILE A 143 17.05 3.87 15.33
C ILE A 143 16.19 5.13 15.43
N ASP A 144 15.45 5.42 14.37
CA ASP A 144 14.40 6.45 14.38
C ASP A 144 13.10 5.84 14.92
N ASN A 145 12.84 6.02 16.23
CA ASN A 145 11.66 5.50 16.91
C ASN A 145 10.35 6.08 16.38
N LEU A 146 10.36 7.35 15.93
CA LEU A 146 9.17 7.99 15.38
C LEU A 146 8.77 7.35 14.05
N LYS A 147 9.75 7.08 13.17
CA LYS A 147 9.50 6.31 11.94
C LYS A 147 9.01 4.89 12.24
N MET A 148 9.53 4.24 13.28
CA MET A 148 9.04 2.93 13.72
C MET A 148 7.60 2.99 14.21
N LEU A 149 7.23 4.02 14.99
CA LEU A 149 5.86 4.25 15.44
C LEU A 149 4.91 4.45 14.26
N TYR A 150 5.36 5.23 13.28
CA TYR A 150 4.62 5.47 12.05
C TYR A 150 4.40 4.18 11.25
N TYR A 151 5.45 3.36 11.11
CA TYR A 151 5.37 2.05 10.45
C TYR A 151 4.41 1.10 11.17
N TYR A 152 4.45 1.04 12.50
CA TYR A 152 3.52 0.25 13.30
C TYR A 152 2.06 0.68 13.08
N CYS A 153 1.80 2.00 13.11
CA CYS A 153 0.47 2.56 12.86
C CYS A 153 -0.01 2.27 11.43
N TYR A 154 0.90 2.36 10.44
CA TYR A 154 0.61 1.97 9.06
C TYR A 154 0.17 0.50 8.97
N LEU A 155 0.88 -0.44 9.62
CA LEU A 155 0.48 -1.84 9.64
C LEU A 155 -0.93 -2.01 10.23
N LYS A 156 -1.21 -1.35 11.38
CA LYS A 156 -2.56 -1.33 11.99
C LYS A 156 -3.63 -0.80 11.05
N SER A 157 -3.31 0.22 10.25
CA SER A 157 -4.26 0.85 9.32
C SER A 157 -4.58 0.00 8.09
N ARG A 158 -3.70 -0.96 7.77
CA ARG A 158 -3.87 -1.92 6.68
C ARG A 158 -4.52 -3.22 7.13
N MET A 159 -4.51 -3.52 8.43
CA MET A 159 -5.10 -4.75 8.97
C MET A 159 -6.62 -4.69 8.89
N PHE A 160 -7.20 -5.77 8.37
CA PHE A 160 -8.64 -5.98 8.49
C PHE A 160 -9.00 -6.07 9.98
N LYS A 161 -10.13 -5.49 10.37
CA LYS A 161 -10.68 -5.58 11.73
C LYS A 161 -12.06 -6.20 11.66
N ARG A 162 -12.27 -7.25 12.45
CA ARG A 162 -13.60 -7.87 12.58
C ARG A 162 -14.50 -7.01 13.47
N ALA A 163 -15.80 -7.13 13.26
CA ALA A 163 -16.76 -6.66 14.25
C ALA A 163 -16.60 -7.51 15.53
N LYS A 164 -16.84 -6.90 16.71
CA LYS A 164 -16.66 -7.58 18.00
C LYS A 164 -17.50 -8.86 18.17
N SER A 165 -18.56 -9.03 17.38
CA SER A 165 -19.46 -10.18 17.38
C SER A 165 -19.03 -11.32 16.46
N ASP A 166 -18.00 -11.15 15.63
CA ASP A 166 -17.59 -12.13 14.62
C ASP A 166 -16.40 -12.96 15.11
N ASP A 167 -16.71 -14.13 15.66
CA ASP A 167 -15.70 -15.17 15.94
C ASP A 167 -15.41 -15.95 14.65
N ILE A 168 -14.14 -15.94 14.23
CA ILE A 168 -13.67 -16.64 13.02
C ILE A 168 -13.93 -18.15 13.06
N ASN A 169 -13.95 -18.75 14.25
CA ASN A 169 -14.18 -20.18 14.43
C ASN A 169 -15.68 -20.52 14.41
N VAL A 170 -16.57 -19.55 14.68
CA VAL A 170 -18.02 -19.77 14.78
C VAL A 170 -18.74 -19.32 13.51
N ASN A 171 -18.44 -18.12 13.02
CA ASN A 171 -19.17 -17.50 11.91
C ASN A 171 -18.44 -17.60 10.57
N GLY A 172 -17.19 -18.06 10.56
CA GLY A 172 -16.26 -17.80 9.46
C GLY A 172 -15.92 -16.30 9.37
N GLY A 173 -15.04 -15.92 8.44
CA GLY A 173 -14.71 -14.51 8.20
C GLY A 173 -13.27 -14.29 7.77
N ASN A 174 -12.91 -13.01 7.54
CA ASN A 174 -11.55 -12.64 7.15
C ASN A 174 -10.63 -12.60 8.37
N PRO A 175 -9.38 -13.09 8.25
CA PRO A 175 -8.37 -12.99 9.29
C PRO A 175 -7.98 -11.51 9.52
N GLU A 176 -7.70 -11.13 10.78
CA GLU A 176 -7.27 -9.77 11.14
C GLU A 176 -5.79 -9.54 10.83
N VAL A 177 -5.47 -9.61 9.54
CA VAL A 177 -4.11 -9.50 9.02
C VAL A 177 -4.03 -8.41 7.96
N CYS A 178 -2.79 -8.01 7.66
CA CYS A 178 -2.45 -7.34 6.42
C CYS A 178 -1.21 -8.01 5.80
N PHE A 179 -1.00 -7.80 4.50
CA PHE A 179 0.16 -8.34 3.80
C PHE A 179 0.75 -7.37 2.76
N PRO A 180 0.97 -6.08 3.12
CA PRO A 180 1.68 -5.18 2.22
C PRO A 180 3.10 -5.68 1.97
N SER A 181 3.52 -5.73 0.71
CA SER A 181 4.91 -6.05 0.37
C SER A 181 5.84 -4.90 0.76
N TYR A 182 7.15 -5.18 0.87
CA TYR A 182 8.15 -4.14 1.12
C TYR A 182 8.11 -3.04 0.06
N LYS A 183 7.84 -3.40 -1.19
CA LYS A 183 7.63 -2.43 -2.29
C LYS A 183 6.45 -1.48 -2.01
N ILE A 184 5.33 -2.00 -1.51
CA ILE A 184 4.16 -1.17 -1.15
C ILE A 184 4.50 -0.28 0.05
N ILE A 185 5.13 -0.85 1.09
CA ILE A 185 5.55 -0.08 2.27
C ILE A 185 6.53 1.04 1.88
N ASN A 186 7.49 0.76 1.01
CA ASN A 186 8.42 1.75 0.48
C ASN A 186 7.69 2.84 -0.31
N PHE A 187 6.74 2.45 -1.17
CA PHE A 187 5.96 3.40 -1.95
C PHE A 187 5.21 4.39 -1.03
N ASP A 188 4.49 3.86 -0.04
CA ASP A 188 3.65 4.64 0.88
C ASP A 188 4.46 5.45 1.89
N LEU A 189 5.52 4.86 2.47
CA LEU A 189 6.22 5.42 3.63
C LEU A 189 7.65 5.86 3.36
N LYS A 190 8.22 5.62 2.17
CA LYS A 190 9.64 5.87 1.83
C LYS A 190 10.63 5.18 2.77
N LEU A 191 10.27 4.00 3.27
CA LEU A 191 11.16 3.15 4.08
C LEU A 191 11.88 2.13 3.19
N THR A 192 13.18 1.94 3.40
CA THR A 192 13.97 0.92 2.68
C THR A 192 13.71 -0.47 3.25
N ASP A 193 13.98 -1.51 2.46
CA ASP A 193 13.82 -2.91 2.85
C ASP A 193 14.60 -3.27 4.13
N GLU A 194 15.79 -2.70 4.30
CA GLU A 194 16.61 -2.88 5.51
C GLU A 194 15.93 -2.28 6.74
N VAL A 195 15.40 -1.06 6.62
CA VAL A 195 14.68 -0.38 7.72
C VAL A 195 13.40 -1.13 8.07
N ILE A 196 12.65 -1.61 7.06
CA ILE A 196 11.43 -2.39 7.27
C ILE A 196 11.75 -3.70 8.02
N SER A 197 12.77 -4.44 7.58
CA SER A 197 13.21 -5.66 8.26
C SER A 197 13.64 -5.39 9.70
N LYS A 198 14.39 -4.30 9.92
CA LYS A 198 14.81 -3.89 11.26
C LYS A 198 13.62 -3.58 12.16
N TYR A 199 12.66 -2.80 11.69
CA TYR A 199 11.45 -2.48 12.45
C TYR A 199 10.58 -3.71 12.71
N ASN A 200 10.47 -4.64 11.76
CA ASN A 200 9.77 -5.91 11.96
C ASN A 200 10.33 -6.69 13.16
N ASN A 201 11.66 -6.84 13.23
CA ASN A 201 12.32 -7.56 14.32
C ASN A 201 12.02 -6.90 15.68
N ILE A 202 12.17 -5.57 15.76
CA ILE A 202 11.96 -4.82 16.99
C ILE A 202 10.49 -4.86 17.43
N LEU A 203 9.53 -4.69 16.51
CA LEU A 203 8.11 -4.73 16.85
C LEU A 203 7.64 -6.14 17.27
N VAL A 204 8.27 -7.21 16.76
CA VAL A 204 8.06 -8.59 17.23
C VAL A 204 8.60 -8.75 18.65
N GLU A 205 9.82 -8.27 18.91
CA GLU A 205 10.47 -8.29 20.24
C GLU A 205 9.62 -7.54 21.29
N LEU A 206 9.08 -6.37 20.93
CA LEU A 206 8.22 -5.55 21.80
C LEU A 206 6.82 -6.14 22.04
N ASN A 207 6.51 -7.30 21.45
CA ASN A 207 5.20 -7.94 21.50
C ASN A 207 4.08 -7.00 20.99
N LEU A 208 4.33 -6.33 19.86
CA LEU A 208 3.35 -5.45 19.21
C LEU A 208 2.75 -6.10 17.96
N ILE A 209 3.53 -6.90 17.24
CA ILE A 209 3.08 -7.64 16.05
C ILE A 209 3.59 -9.08 16.05
N ARG A 210 2.99 -9.89 15.17
CA ARG A 210 3.51 -11.19 14.74
C ARG A 210 3.51 -11.25 13.22
N ILE A 211 4.48 -11.96 12.68
CA ILE A 211 4.76 -12.01 11.26
C ILE A 211 4.86 -13.48 10.84
N ASP A 212 4.27 -13.79 9.70
CA ASP A 212 4.50 -15.04 9.01
C ASP A 212 4.53 -14.86 7.49
N ASN A 213 4.81 -15.92 6.73
CA ASN A 213 4.95 -15.83 5.28
C ASN A 213 4.31 -17.03 4.56
N ALA A 214 3.67 -16.79 3.42
CA ALA A 214 3.04 -17.85 2.62
C ALA A 214 4.04 -18.81 1.93
N GLY A 215 5.34 -18.55 2.05
CA GLY A 215 6.43 -19.30 1.47
C GLY A 215 6.82 -18.76 0.09
N LEU A 216 7.49 -19.60 -0.68
CA LEU A 216 7.92 -19.25 -2.02
C LEU A 216 6.83 -19.48 -3.06
N PHE A 217 6.88 -18.76 -4.18
CA PHE A 217 5.97 -18.95 -5.30
C PHE A 217 6.66 -18.68 -6.64
N TYR A 218 6.05 -19.13 -7.74
CA TYR A 218 6.33 -18.65 -9.08
C TYR A 218 5.02 -18.31 -9.80
N TYR A 219 5.07 -17.44 -10.80
CA TYR A 219 3.89 -17.09 -11.60
C TYR A 219 3.54 -18.25 -12.54
N LEU A 220 2.25 -18.60 -12.65
CA LEU A 220 1.81 -19.70 -13.53
C LEU A 220 2.12 -19.42 -15.02
N THR A 221 2.20 -18.16 -15.39
CA THR A 221 2.55 -17.67 -16.73
C THR A 221 4.06 -17.66 -17.00
N ASP A 222 4.90 -17.82 -15.97
CA ASP A 222 6.34 -17.80 -16.11
C ASP A 222 6.88 -19.15 -16.57
N LYS A 223 7.31 -19.21 -17.84
CA LYS A 223 7.91 -20.40 -18.45
C LYS A 223 9.15 -20.88 -17.68
N ASN A 224 9.92 -19.96 -17.11
CA ASN A 224 11.16 -20.26 -16.39
C ASN A 224 10.92 -20.56 -14.91
N LYS A 225 9.67 -20.44 -14.43
CA LYS A 225 9.24 -20.69 -13.05
C LYS A 225 10.19 -20.04 -12.02
N VAL A 226 10.56 -18.79 -12.27
CA VAL A 226 11.48 -18.03 -11.42
C VAL A 226 10.85 -17.89 -10.05
N VAL A 227 11.53 -18.47 -9.05
CA VAL A 227 11.01 -18.54 -7.68
C VAL A 227 11.15 -17.17 -7.01
N ARG A 228 10.14 -16.82 -6.21
CA ARG A 228 9.99 -15.53 -5.51
C ARG A 228 9.51 -15.78 -4.09
N GLU A 229 9.77 -14.86 -3.19
CA GLU A 229 9.24 -14.89 -1.83
C GLU A 229 7.90 -14.16 -1.75
N SER A 230 6.93 -14.76 -1.05
CA SER A 230 5.66 -14.08 -0.76
C SER A 230 5.92 -12.87 0.15
N PRO A 231 5.03 -11.86 0.17
CA PRO A 231 5.10 -10.83 1.19
C PRO A 231 4.88 -11.42 2.58
N ASN A 232 5.40 -10.71 3.57
CA ASN A 232 5.08 -10.96 4.96
C ASN A 232 3.59 -10.70 5.21
N ILE A 233 3.02 -11.53 6.09
CA ILE A 233 1.67 -11.42 6.62
C ILE A 233 1.81 -11.00 8.08
N TYR A 234 1.16 -9.90 8.44
CA TYR A 234 1.27 -9.25 9.73
C TYR A 234 -0.06 -9.37 10.48
N THR A 235 0.00 -9.64 11.78
CA THR A 235 -1.12 -9.52 12.73
C THR A 235 -0.66 -8.77 13.97
N LEU A 236 -1.60 -8.19 14.72
CA LEU A 236 -1.29 -7.69 16.05
C LEU A 236 -0.97 -8.83 17.01
N TRP A 237 -0.08 -8.56 17.95
CA TRP A 237 0.14 -9.46 19.06
C TRP A 237 -1.01 -9.36 20.06
N THR A 238 -1.45 -10.51 20.55
CA THR A 238 -2.38 -10.60 21.68
C THR A 238 -1.81 -11.56 22.72
N LYS A 239 -2.26 -11.43 23.98
CA LYS A 239 -1.86 -12.34 25.06
C LYS A 239 -2.28 -13.78 24.78
N ASN A 240 -3.41 -13.96 24.10
CA ASN A 240 -3.86 -15.28 23.67
C ASN A 240 -3.06 -15.72 22.46
N GLN A 241 -2.16 -16.69 22.66
CA GLN A 241 -1.28 -17.17 21.60
C GLN A 241 -2.02 -17.80 20.43
N ASP A 242 -3.16 -18.45 20.69
CA ASP A 242 -3.91 -19.14 19.66
C ASP A 242 -4.60 -18.17 18.70
N GLU A 243 -4.97 -16.98 19.17
CA GLU A 243 -5.61 -15.94 18.38
C GLU A 243 -4.71 -15.44 17.25
N TRP A 244 -3.51 -14.95 17.58
CA TRP A 244 -2.61 -14.43 16.55
C TRP A 244 -2.02 -15.55 15.67
N LYS A 245 -1.84 -16.77 16.20
CA LYS A 245 -1.46 -17.94 15.38
C LYS A 245 -2.54 -18.26 14.36
N ASN A 246 -3.80 -18.26 14.78
CA ASN A 246 -4.92 -18.57 13.89
C ASN A 246 -5.11 -17.47 12.83
N ASN A 247 -4.98 -16.19 13.21
CA ASN A 247 -4.99 -15.08 12.25
C ASN A 247 -3.89 -15.24 11.18
N LEU A 248 -2.65 -15.60 11.56
CA LEU A 248 -1.58 -15.84 10.59
C LEU A 248 -1.86 -17.05 9.70
N LYS A 249 -2.33 -18.16 10.28
CA LYS A 249 -2.67 -19.39 9.55
C LYS A 249 -3.76 -19.15 8.51
N GLU A 250 -4.89 -18.60 8.92
CA GLU A 250 -5.99 -18.29 8.00
C GLU A 250 -5.60 -17.15 7.05
N GLY A 251 -4.76 -16.21 7.48
CA GLY A 251 -4.16 -15.18 6.62
C GLY A 251 -3.36 -15.75 5.46
N ILE A 252 -2.49 -16.73 5.73
CA ILE A 252 -1.73 -17.44 4.69
C ILE A 252 -2.66 -18.18 3.73
N LYS A 253 -3.67 -18.88 4.26
CA LYS A 253 -4.64 -19.61 3.44
C LYS A 253 -5.46 -18.66 2.56
N PHE A 254 -5.92 -17.55 3.11
CA PHE A 254 -6.62 -16.50 2.37
C PHE A 254 -5.74 -15.92 1.26
N TYR A 255 -4.49 -15.56 1.58
CA TYR A 255 -3.52 -15.07 0.61
C TYR A 255 -3.29 -16.05 -0.54
N LYS A 256 -3.04 -17.33 -0.23
CA LYS A 256 -2.87 -18.37 -1.25
C LYS A 256 -4.10 -18.54 -2.12
N LYS A 257 -5.31 -18.50 -1.52
CA LYS A 257 -6.58 -18.58 -2.25
C LYS A 257 -6.79 -17.37 -3.17
N GLN A 258 -6.46 -16.16 -2.71
CA GLN A 258 -6.59 -14.92 -3.49
C GLN A 258 -5.73 -14.95 -4.76
N PHE A 259 -4.53 -15.53 -4.69
CA PHE A 259 -3.58 -15.55 -5.80
C PHE A 259 -3.45 -16.93 -6.48
N LYS A 260 -4.38 -17.86 -6.24
CA LYS A 260 -4.31 -19.24 -6.75
C LYS A 260 -4.26 -19.32 -8.28
N ASP A 261 -4.91 -18.38 -8.96
CA ASP A 261 -4.99 -18.34 -10.44
C ASP A 261 -3.75 -17.67 -11.06
N GLU A 262 -2.94 -16.97 -10.25
CA GLU A 262 -1.75 -16.24 -10.69
C GLU A 262 -0.45 -16.98 -10.32
N ARG A 263 -0.47 -17.72 -9.20
CA ARG A 263 0.74 -18.17 -8.50
C ARG A 263 0.64 -19.64 -8.12
N PHE A 264 1.74 -20.36 -8.34
CA PHE A 264 1.97 -21.65 -7.72
C PHE A 264 2.81 -21.50 -6.46
N PHE A 265 2.29 -21.93 -5.31
CA PHE A 265 2.98 -21.83 -4.03
C PHE A 265 3.78 -23.09 -3.70
N LEU A 266 5.03 -22.91 -3.28
CA LEU A 266 5.91 -23.97 -2.83
C LEU A 266 5.77 -24.15 -1.32
N ASN A 267 5.75 -25.40 -0.85
CA ASN A 267 5.69 -25.74 0.58
C ASN A 267 7.06 -25.63 1.28
N THR A 268 7.86 -24.63 0.93
CA THR A 268 9.17 -24.37 1.54
C THR A 268 9.41 -22.87 1.69
N ARG A 269 10.21 -22.51 2.71
CA ARG A 269 10.73 -21.16 2.94
C ARG A 269 12.22 -21.03 2.67
N GLN A 270 12.92 -22.14 2.42
CA GLN A 270 14.36 -22.08 2.17
C GLN A 270 14.62 -21.58 0.75
N TYR A 271 14.71 -20.27 0.61
CA TYR A 271 15.18 -19.62 -0.60
C TYR A 271 16.70 -19.68 -0.64
N LYS A 272 17.25 -20.87 -0.95
CA LYS A 272 18.70 -21.12 -0.85
C LYS A 272 19.55 -20.30 -1.82
N ASN A 273 18.98 -19.78 -2.89
CA ASN A 273 19.71 -19.00 -3.89
C ASN A 273 18.75 -18.04 -4.57
N ASN A 274 18.98 -16.73 -4.42
CA ASN A 274 18.19 -15.64 -5.01
C ASN A 274 18.30 -15.59 -6.55
N ASN A 275 17.85 -16.65 -7.22
CA ASN A 275 18.01 -16.90 -8.66
C ASN A 275 19.45 -16.64 -9.15
N ARG A 276 20.45 -16.96 -8.32
CA ARG A 276 21.87 -16.66 -8.57
C ARG A 276 22.36 -17.25 -9.89
N GLU A 277 21.90 -18.46 -10.24
CA GLU A 277 22.25 -19.11 -11.51
C GLU A 277 21.66 -18.35 -12.71
N ILE A 278 20.38 -17.98 -12.65
CA ILE A 278 19.70 -17.21 -13.69
C ILE A 278 20.37 -15.83 -13.86
N ASN A 279 20.63 -15.14 -12.75
CA ASN A 279 21.30 -13.84 -12.75
C ASN A 279 22.73 -13.96 -13.28
N GLY A 280 23.47 -15.00 -12.89
CA GLY A 280 24.81 -15.29 -13.40
C GLY A 280 24.81 -15.56 -14.91
N PHE A 281 23.83 -16.31 -15.40
CA PHE A 281 23.64 -16.55 -16.83
C PHE A 281 23.36 -15.23 -17.57
N ILE A 282 22.43 -14.40 -17.08
CA ILE A 282 22.11 -13.10 -17.69
C ILE A 282 23.38 -12.25 -17.82
N SER A 283 24.13 -12.07 -16.72
CA SER A 283 25.35 -11.27 -16.71
C SER A 283 26.42 -11.82 -17.65
N ARG A 284 26.57 -13.15 -17.72
CA ARG A 284 27.53 -13.80 -18.62
C ARG A 284 27.19 -13.54 -20.09
N ILE A 285 25.92 -13.66 -20.48
CA ILE A 285 25.53 -13.42 -21.88
C ILE A 285 25.60 -11.93 -22.23
N GLU A 286 25.27 -11.01 -21.31
CA GLU A 286 25.49 -9.57 -21.54
C GLU A 286 26.96 -9.23 -21.80
N TYR A 287 27.88 -9.89 -21.09
CA TYR A 287 29.31 -9.76 -21.34
C TYR A 287 29.69 -10.28 -22.74
N LEU A 288 29.25 -11.49 -23.10
CA LEU A 288 29.55 -12.08 -24.41
C LEU A 288 28.94 -11.29 -25.57
N GLU A 289 27.75 -10.70 -25.39
CA GLU A 289 27.09 -9.85 -26.37
C GLU A 289 27.91 -8.58 -26.63
N LYS A 290 28.42 -7.94 -25.57
CA LYS A 290 29.32 -6.78 -25.70
C LYS A 290 30.63 -7.12 -26.42
N GLU A 291 31.13 -8.35 -26.24
CA GLU A 291 32.33 -8.85 -26.94
C GLU A 291 32.04 -9.35 -28.37
N GLY A 292 30.79 -9.35 -28.83
CA GLY A 292 30.40 -9.91 -30.14
C GLY A 292 30.52 -11.44 -30.23
N LYS A 293 30.53 -12.14 -29.08
CA LYS A 293 30.72 -13.59 -28.96
C LYS A 293 29.46 -14.36 -28.57
N ALA A 294 28.36 -13.68 -28.28
CA ALA A 294 27.11 -14.33 -27.90
C ALA A 294 26.38 -14.88 -29.13
N THR A 295 25.86 -16.11 -29.03
CA THR A 295 24.98 -16.68 -30.07
C THR A 295 23.57 -16.11 -29.98
N GLU A 296 22.81 -16.14 -31.08
CA GLU A 296 21.41 -15.69 -31.10
C GLU A 296 20.54 -16.44 -30.08
N GLU A 297 20.73 -17.76 -29.95
CA GLU A 297 20.02 -18.59 -28.97
C GLU A 297 20.32 -18.15 -27.53
N GLN A 298 21.59 -17.82 -27.23
CA GLN A 298 21.98 -17.30 -25.92
C GLN A 298 21.32 -15.95 -25.63
N ILE A 299 21.26 -15.06 -26.62
CA ILE A 299 20.61 -13.76 -26.51
C ILE A 299 19.10 -13.93 -26.29
N GLN A 300 18.45 -14.84 -27.02
CA GLN A 300 17.04 -15.16 -26.85
C GLN A 300 16.75 -15.67 -25.44
N LYS A 301 17.51 -16.68 -24.97
CA LYS A 301 17.35 -17.25 -23.63
C LYS A 301 17.61 -16.21 -22.52
N LYS A 302 18.62 -15.36 -22.68
CA LYS A 302 18.87 -14.23 -21.78
C LYS A 302 17.66 -13.29 -21.72
N ASN A 303 17.07 -12.95 -22.86
CA ASN A 303 15.91 -12.07 -22.93
C ASN A 303 14.67 -12.70 -22.27
N GLU A 304 14.46 -14.01 -22.42
CA GLU A 304 13.41 -14.75 -21.72
C GLU A 304 13.63 -14.74 -20.19
N TYR A 305 14.84 -14.98 -19.71
CA TYR A 305 15.16 -14.88 -18.30
C TYR A 305 14.98 -13.45 -17.76
N LYS A 306 15.41 -12.42 -18.50
CA LYS A 306 15.18 -11.03 -18.11
C LYS A 306 13.70 -10.71 -17.95
N LYS A 307 12.85 -11.19 -18.87
CA LYS A 307 11.39 -11.05 -18.76
C LYS A 307 10.86 -11.75 -17.51
N SER A 308 11.36 -12.94 -17.21
CA SER A 308 10.92 -13.78 -16.09
C SER A 308 11.34 -13.22 -14.73
N VAL A 309 12.53 -12.61 -14.63
CA VAL A 309 13.03 -11.95 -13.43
C VAL A 309 12.31 -10.62 -13.18
N ASN A 310 12.01 -9.86 -14.24
CA ASN A 310 11.40 -8.54 -14.16
C ASN A 310 9.89 -8.55 -14.49
N ILE A 311 9.19 -9.62 -14.12
CA ILE A 311 7.74 -9.70 -14.30
C ILE A 311 7.05 -8.53 -13.58
N ASP A 312 6.26 -7.76 -14.33
CA ASP A 312 5.38 -6.74 -13.79
C ASP A 312 4.10 -7.39 -13.23
N GLU A 313 3.90 -7.27 -11.91
CA GLU A 313 2.75 -7.87 -11.23
C GLU A 313 1.40 -7.32 -11.71
N LYS A 314 1.32 -6.03 -12.10
CA LYS A 314 0.08 -5.44 -12.61
C LYS A 314 -0.28 -6.06 -13.96
N ILE A 315 0.73 -6.24 -14.82
CA ILE A 315 0.56 -6.91 -16.12
C ILE A 315 0.12 -8.37 -15.90
N GLN A 316 0.73 -9.10 -14.96
CA GLN A 316 0.32 -10.48 -14.67
C GLN A 316 -1.11 -10.60 -14.16
N ARG A 317 -1.54 -9.67 -13.30
CA ARG A 317 -2.93 -9.64 -12.84
C ARG A 317 -3.90 -9.44 -13.99
N ARG A 318 -3.60 -8.52 -14.92
CA ARG A 318 -4.43 -8.32 -16.13
C ARG A 318 -4.44 -9.56 -17.02
N ILE A 319 -3.29 -10.16 -17.28
CA ILE A 319 -3.17 -11.42 -18.05
C ILE A 319 -4.05 -12.50 -17.42
N THR A 320 -3.90 -12.70 -16.11
CA THR A 320 -4.65 -13.73 -15.39
C THR A 320 -6.14 -13.45 -15.42
N PHE A 321 -6.55 -12.20 -15.17
CA PHE A 321 -7.95 -11.78 -15.18
C PHE A 321 -8.63 -12.05 -16.52
N LEU A 322 -7.98 -11.69 -17.64
CA LEU A 322 -8.51 -11.92 -18.99
C LEU A 322 -8.46 -13.39 -19.44
N ASN A 323 -7.63 -14.21 -18.81
CA ASN A 323 -7.44 -15.62 -19.17
C ASN A 323 -8.15 -16.60 -18.22
N ARG A 324 -8.94 -16.11 -17.24
CA ARG A 324 -9.81 -16.99 -16.45
C ARG A 324 -10.78 -17.70 -17.39
N GLU A 325 -11.07 -18.97 -17.10
CA GLU A 325 -11.98 -19.78 -17.92
C GLU A 325 -13.35 -19.11 -18.06
N GLU A 326 -13.88 -18.53 -16.98
CA GLU A 326 -15.15 -17.81 -17.01
C GLU A 326 -15.14 -16.50 -17.81
N ASN A 327 -13.96 -15.90 -18.04
CA ASN A 327 -13.82 -14.61 -18.72
C ASN A 327 -13.39 -14.76 -20.19
N LYS A 328 -13.20 -16.00 -20.65
CA LYS A 328 -12.55 -16.28 -21.93
C LYS A 328 -13.43 -15.82 -23.09
N GLY A 329 -12.91 -14.86 -23.86
CA GLY A 329 -13.58 -14.31 -25.04
C GLY A 329 -14.43 -13.07 -24.75
N MET A 330 -14.55 -12.68 -23.47
CA MET A 330 -15.27 -11.48 -23.06
C MET A 330 -14.35 -10.26 -23.08
N ILE A 331 -14.90 -9.10 -23.44
CA ILE A 331 -14.19 -7.82 -23.27
C ILE A 331 -14.25 -7.34 -21.81
N LEU A 332 -13.42 -6.37 -21.45
CA LEU A 332 -13.20 -5.95 -20.08
C LEU A 332 -14.46 -5.33 -19.48
N SER A 333 -15.21 -4.55 -20.26
CA SER A 333 -16.53 -4.06 -19.86
C SER A 333 -17.48 -5.20 -19.54
N GLU A 334 -17.68 -6.16 -20.45
CA GLU A 334 -18.52 -7.35 -20.23
C GLU A 334 -18.10 -8.15 -18.99
N ILE A 335 -16.80 -8.33 -18.76
CA ILE A 335 -16.31 -9.02 -17.56
C ILE A 335 -16.74 -8.27 -16.30
N PHE A 336 -16.64 -6.93 -16.29
CA PHE A 336 -17.07 -6.14 -15.14
C PHE A 336 -18.59 -6.13 -14.94
N ASP A 337 -19.37 -6.18 -16.03
CA ASP A 337 -20.82 -6.35 -15.98
C ASP A 337 -21.20 -7.71 -15.39
N PHE A 338 -20.55 -8.79 -15.85
CA PHE A 338 -20.74 -10.14 -15.32
C PHE A 338 -20.47 -10.26 -13.82
N TYR A 339 -19.48 -9.50 -13.30
CA TYR A 339 -19.20 -9.42 -11.87
C TYR A 339 -20.01 -8.35 -11.12
N GLY A 340 -20.96 -7.67 -11.77
CA GLY A 340 -21.87 -6.69 -11.17
C GLY A 340 -21.17 -5.40 -10.72
N SER A 341 -20.22 -4.88 -11.49
CA SER A 341 -19.42 -3.70 -11.13
C SER A 341 -19.65 -2.51 -12.08
N ASP A 342 -20.82 -1.88 -11.98
CA ASP A 342 -21.26 -0.77 -12.85
C ASP A 342 -20.21 0.32 -13.05
N LYS A 343 -19.61 0.83 -11.95
CA LYS A 343 -18.56 1.86 -12.03
C LYS A 343 -17.34 1.41 -12.84
N LYS A 344 -16.96 0.13 -12.73
CA LYS A 344 -15.82 -0.42 -13.49
C LYS A 344 -16.21 -0.73 -14.93
N PHE A 345 -17.44 -1.19 -15.16
CA PHE A 345 -18.03 -1.35 -16.47
C PHE A 345 -17.97 -0.04 -17.25
N ASP A 346 -18.51 1.06 -16.71
CA ASP A 346 -18.52 2.36 -17.38
C ASP A 346 -17.11 2.85 -17.72
N LYS A 347 -16.18 2.67 -16.77
CA LYS A 347 -14.79 3.06 -16.96
C LYS A 347 -14.10 2.23 -18.05
N ALA A 348 -14.34 0.92 -18.07
CA ALA A 348 -13.78 0.01 -19.07
C ALA A 348 -14.36 0.28 -20.46
N LEU A 349 -15.70 0.41 -20.56
CA LEU A 349 -16.39 0.69 -21.81
C LEU A 349 -15.90 2.01 -22.42
N LYS A 350 -15.78 3.06 -21.61
CA LYS A 350 -15.24 4.35 -22.04
C LYS A 350 -13.82 4.22 -22.58
N LEU A 351 -12.97 3.45 -21.89
CA LEU A 351 -11.60 3.19 -22.33
C LEU A 351 -11.59 2.45 -23.68
N GLU A 352 -12.32 1.34 -23.80
CA GLU A 352 -12.39 0.53 -25.01
C GLU A 352 -12.88 1.34 -26.22
N LYS A 353 -13.92 2.14 -26.05
CA LYS A 353 -14.42 3.08 -27.08
C LYS A 353 -13.38 4.13 -27.43
N SER A 354 -12.76 4.76 -26.44
CA SER A 354 -11.78 5.84 -26.68
C SER A 354 -10.53 5.36 -27.46
N LEU A 355 -10.14 4.10 -27.26
CA LEU A 355 -9.05 3.44 -27.97
C LEU A 355 -9.45 2.98 -29.38
N GLY A 356 -10.74 2.88 -29.68
CA GLY A 356 -11.26 2.34 -30.94
C GLY A 356 -11.22 0.80 -30.99
N LEU A 357 -11.31 0.14 -29.83
CA LEU A 357 -11.36 -1.33 -29.75
C LEU A 357 -12.76 -1.88 -30.11
N LEU A 358 -13.78 -1.04 -30.06
CA LEU A 358 -15.17 -1.37 -30.38
C LEU A 358 -15.62 -0.60 -31.63
N ASN A 359 -16.49 -1.23 -32.42
CA ASN A 359 -17.12 -0.62 -33.59
C ASN A 359 -18.37 0.18 -33.17
N GLU A 360 -19.13 0.70 -34.15
CA GLU A 360 -20.34 1.50 -33.90
C GLU A 360 -21.49 0.73 -33.23
N ASN A 361 -21.46 -0.60 -33.32
CA ASN A 361 -22.44 -1.51 -32.70
C ASN A 361 -21.96 -2.04 -31.34
N ASP A 362 -20.86 -1.50 -30.80
CA ASP A 362 -20.19 -1.98 -29.58
C ASP A 362 -19.59 -3.39 -29.67
N ASP A 363 -19.42 -3.96 -30.88
CA ASP A 363 -18.68 -5.21 -31.08
C ASP A 363 -17.16 -4.97 -31.21
N LEU A 364 -16.35 -6.00 -30.92
CA LEU A 364 -14.90 -5.95 -31.11
C LEU A 364 -14.50 -5.60 -32.56
N ALA A 365 -13.83 -4.46 -32.72
CA ALA A 365 -13.27 -4.01 -34.00
C ALA A 365 -11.97 -4.75 -34.39
N VAL A 366 -11.38 -5.50 -33.46
CA VAL A 366 -10.13 -6.25 -33.64
C VAL A 366 -10.32 -7.68 -33.17
N ASN A 367 -9.47 -8.61 -33.62
CA ASN A 367 -9.51 -9.97 -33.08
C ASN A 367 -9.17 -9.98 -31.59
N TYR A 368 -9.69 -10.99 -30.88
CA TYR A 368 -9.58 -11.06 -29.43
C TYR A 368 -8.13 -11.13 -28.91
N ASP A 369 -7.22 -11.74 -29.66
CA ASP A 369 -5.81 -11.80 -29.27
C ASP A 369 -5.12 -10.42 -29.30
N TYR A 370 -5.42 -9.61 -30.32
CA TYR A 370 -4.95 -8.24 -30.40
C TYR A 370 -5.60 -7.36 -29.32
N TYR A 371 -6.90 -7.52 -29.09
CA TYR A 371 -7.61 -6.87 -27.98
C TYR A 371 -6.93 -7.14 -26.64
N LYS A 372 -6.68 -8.42 -26.31
CA LYS A 372 -5.96 -8.79 -25.08
C LYS A 372 -4.59 -8.12 -25.01
N TRP A 373 -3.82 -8.14 -26.11
CA TRP A 373 -2.51 -7.50 -26.14
C TRP A 373 -2.60 -6.01 -25.80
N VAL A 374 -3.56 -5.28 -26.35
CA VAL A 374 -3.79 -3.86 -26.01
C VAL A 374 -4.13 -3.73 -24.53
N MET A 375 -5.13 -4.45 -24.02
CA MET A 375 -5.60 -4.30 -22.64
C MET A 375 -4.55 -4.68 -21.59
N ILE A 376 -3.69 -5.65 -21.90
CA ILE A 376 -2.58 -6.05 -21.05
C ILE A 376 -1.52 -4.93 -20.98
N ASN A 377 -1.14 -4.36 -22.13
CA ASN A 377 -0.01 -3.45 -22.25
C ASN A 377 -0.37 -1.95 -22.13
N TYR A 378 -1.66 -1.62 -22.11
CA TYR A 378 -2.14 -0.25 -22.04
C TYR A 378 -1.68 0.47 -20.77
N THR A 379 -1.17 1.68 -20.96
CA THR A 379 -0.92 2.68 -19.91
C THR A 379 -1.46 4.03 -20.38
N GLU A 380 -1.96 4.85 -19.44
CA GLU A 380 -2.65 6.10 -19.75
C GLU A 380 -1.76 7.10 -20.51
N ASP A 381 -0.47 7.14 -20.18
CA ASP A 381 0.56 7.96 -20.86
C ASP A 381 0.79 7.55 -22.32
N LYS A 382 0.31 6.38 -22.74
CA LYS A 382 0.45 5.83 -24.09
C LYS A 382 -0.86 5.75 -24.84
N HIS A 383 -1.87 6.52 -24.44
CA HIS A 383 -3.21 6.46 -25.04
C HIS A 383 -3.18 6.62 -26.56
N ASP A 384 -2.56 7.70 -27.05
CA ASP A 384 -2.50 8.00 -28.49
C ASP A 384 -1.69 6.96 -29.27
N TYR A 385 -0.64 6.40 -28.66
CA TYR A 385 0.15 5.33 -29.26
C TYR A 385 -0.73 4.11 -29.54
N PHE A 386 -1.45 3.60 -28.54
CA PHE A 386 -2.31 2.43 -28.72
C PHE A 386 -3.45 2.70 -29.69
N LYS A 387 -4.09 3.88 -29.61
CA LYS A 387 -5.13 4.29 -30.55
C LYS A 387 -4.65 4.26 -32.00
N ASN A 388 -3.43 4.76 -32.27
CA ASN A 388 -2.84 4.72 -33.60
C ASN A 388 -2.49 3.30 -34.05
N CYS A 389 -1.96 2.46 -33.15
CA CYS A 389 -1.70 1.05 -33.43
C CYS A 389 -2.97 0.29 -33.82
N ILE A 390 -4.08 0.51 -33.11
CA ILE A 390 -5.38 -0.12 -33.39
C ILE A 390 -5.91 0.32 -34.75
N LYS A 391 -5.91 1.63 -35.03
CA LYS A 391 -6.33 2.15 -36.34
C LYS A 391 -5.53 1.53 -37.48
N LYS A 392 -4.21 1.45 -37.33
CA LYS A 392 -3.34 0.84 -38.32
C LYS A 392 -3.65 -0.65 -38.51
N HIS A 393 -3.83 -1.39 -37.41
CA HIS A 393 -4.17 -2.81 -37.44
C HIS A 393 -5.52 -3.12 -38.10
N ILE A 394 -6.50 -2.21 -37.95
CA ILE A 394 -7.80 -2.30 -38.63
C ILE A 394 -7.64 -2.04 -40.13
N LEU A 395 -6.80 -1.10 -40.54
CA LEU A 395 -6.57 -0.76 -41.96
C LEU A 395 -5.72 -1.79 -42.72
N GLU A 396 -4.86 -2.54 -42.02
CA GLU A 396 -3.97 -3.56 -42.60
C GLU A 396 -4.64 -4.94 -42.75
N LYS A 397 -5.91 -5.07 -42.33
CA LYS A 397 -6.75 -6.26 -42.50
C LYS A 397 -7.85 -5.98 -43.49
#